data_AF-A0A965KTX4-F1
#
_entry.id   AF-A0A965KTX4-F1
#
_cell.length_a   1.000
_cell.length_b   1.000
_cell.length_c   1.000
_cell.angle_alpha   90.00
_cell.angle_beta   90.00
_cell.angle_gamma   90.00
#
_symmetry.space_group_name_H-M   'P 1'
#
loop_
_entity.id
_entity.type
_entity.pdbx_description
1 polymer ?
#
loop_
_entity_poly.entity_id
_entity_poly.type
_entity_poly.pdbx_seq_one_letter_code
_entity_poly.pdbx_strand_id
1 'polypeptide(L)' 'MDKQKAITLAGSQSELARILGITRAAVFLWKNIPKLRIYQLKELRPEWFK' A
#
# COMPACT_ATOMS: atom_id res chain seq x y z
N MET A 1 6.39 3.68 6.98
CA MET A 1 5.64 2.59 6.33
C MET A 1 6.52 2.00 5.24
N ASP A 2 6.84 0.72 5.33
CA ASP A 2 7.51 -0.05 4.28
C ASP A 2 6.50 -0.89 3.48
N LYS A 3 6.94 -1.44 2.34
CA LYS A 3 6.11 -2.25 1.44
C LYS A 3 5.53 -3.48 2.14
N GLN A 4 6.34 -4.19 2.92
CA GLN A 4 5.93 -5.44 3.54
C GLN A 4 4.88 -5.18 4.62
N LYS A 5 5.08 -4.16 5.46
CA LYS A 5 4.11 -3.72 6.47
C LYS A 5 2.77 -3.33 5.83
N ALA A 6 2.79 -2.57 4.73
CA ALA A 6 1.56 -2.21 4.02
C ALA A 6 0.83 -3.43 3.45
N ILE A 7 1.56 -4.42 2.92
CA ILE A 7 0.98 -5.67 2.42
C ILE A 7 0.35 -6.48 3.56
N THR A 8 1.04 -6.59 4.70
CA THR A 8 0.53 -7.32 5.87
C THR A 8 -0.73 -6.67 6.43
N LEU A 9 -0.74 -5.34 6.56
CA LEU A 9 -1.91 -4.59 7.05
C LEU A 9 -3.09 -4.66 6.08
N ALA A 10 -2.83 -4.72 4.78
CA ALA A 10 -3.86 -4.96 3.77
C ALA A 10 -4.38 -6.41 3.77
N GLY A 11 -3.65 -7.35 4.38
CA GLY A 11 -3.89 -8.79 4.34
C GLY A 11 -3.23 -9.50 3.15
N SER A 12 -3.06 -8.83 2.01
CA SER A 12 -2.28 -9.37 0.89
C SER A 12 -1.84 -8.28 -0.11
N GLN A 13 -0.94 -8.64 -1.02
CA GLN A 13 -0.52 -7.74 -2.11
C GLN A 13 -1.69 -7.37 -3.04
N SER A 14 -2.62 -8.30 -3.27
CA SER A 14 -3.82 -8.07 -4.09
C SER A 14 -4.77 -7.09 -3.40
N GLU A 15 -4.95 -7.24 -2.09
CA GLU A 15 -5.79 -6.34 -1.31
C GLU A 15 -5.21 -4.93 -1.21
N LEU A 16 -3.88 -4.81 -1.06
CA LEU A 16 -3.21 -3.51 -1.09
C LEU A 16 -3.43 -2.81 -2.44
N ALA A 17 -3.35 -3.56 -3.54
CA ALA A 17 -3.61 -3.04 -4.88
C ALA A 17 -5.08 -2.59 -5.04
N ARG A 18 -6.03 -3.37 -4.52
CA ARG A 18 -7.46 -3.06 -4.51
C ARG A 18 -7.77 -1.78 -3.73
N ILE A 19 -7.17 -1.59 -2.55
CA ILE A 19 -7.31 -0.36 -1.76
C ILE A 19 -6.83 0.86 -2.54
N LEU A 20 -5.72 0.72 -3.28
CA LEU A 20 -5.09 1.84 -4.00
C LEU A 20 -5.64 2.06 -5.42
N GLY A 21 -6.55 1.22 -5.88
CA GLY A 21 -7.10 1.28 -7.24
C GLY A 21 -6.06 1.02 -8.33
N ILE A 22 -5.10 0.13 -8.08
CA ILE A 22 -4.04 -0.23 -9.03
C ILE A 22 -3.96 -1.75 -9.23
N THR A 23 -3.11 -2.20 -10.15
CA THR A 23 -2.88 -3.62 -10.38
C THR A 23 -1.96 -4.24 -9.31
N ARG A 24 -2.16 -5.53 -9.03
CA ARG A 24 -1.24 -6.32 -8.17
C ARG A 24 0.21 -6.26 -8.66
N ALA A 25 0.41 -6.26 -9.98
CA ALA A 25 1.73 -6.18 -10.61
C ALA A 25 2.43 -4.83 -10.32
N ALA A 26 1.69 -3.72 -10.26
CA ALA A 26 2.26 -2.43 -9.88
C ALA A 26 2.85 -2.45 -8.47
N VAL A 27 2.13 -3.08 -7.51
CA VAL A 27 2.63 -3.27 -6.14
C VAL A 27 3.86 -4.18 -6.12
N PHE A 28 3.88 -5.23 -6.95
CA PHE A 28 5.02 -6.15 -7.04
C PHE A 28 6.32 -5.41 -7.40
N LEU A 29 6.26 -4.52 -8.38
CA LEU A 29 7.42 -3.80 -8.92
C LEU A 29 8.00 -2.74 -7.98
N TRP A 30 7.32 -2.40 -6.89
CA TRP A 30 7.85 -1.45 -5.91
C TRP A 30 9.08 -2.00 -5.21
N LYS A 31 10.20 -1.27 -5.32
CA LYS A 31 11.33 -1.41 -4.40
C LYS A 31 10.98 -0.83 -3.02
N ASN A 32 10.44 0.38 -3.02
CA ASN A 32 9.84 1.06 -1.88
C ASN A 32 8.46 1.61 -2.30
N ILE A 33 7.57 1.85 -1.33
CA ILE A 33 6.27 2.49 -1.64
C ILE A 33 6.53 3.89 -2.18
N PRO A 34 6.01 4.26 -3.38
CA PRO A 34 6.14 5.62 -3.90
C PRO A 34 5.55 6.64 -2.92
N LYS A 35 6.21 7.80 -2.75
CA LYS A 35 5.79 8.83 -1.78
C LYS A 35 4.31 9.22 -1.92
N LEU A 36 3.84 9.37 -3.16
CA LEU A 36 2.42 9.69 -3.43
C LEU A 36 1.46 8.59 -2.94
N ARG A 37 1.85 7.32 -3.03
CA ARG A 37 1.06 6.21 -2.50
C ARG A 37 1.05 6.18 -0.97
N ILE A 38 2.12 6.64 -0.32
CA ILE A 38 2.10 6.82 1.14
C ILE A 38 1.08 7.89 1.54
N TYR A 39 1.03 9.03 0.84
CA TYR A 39 0.02 10.06 1.11
C TYR A 39 -1.41 9.52 0.91
N GLN A 40 -1.65 8.83 -0.21
CA GLN A 40 -2.93 8.18 -0.47
C GLN A 40 -3.32 7.17 0.61
N LEU A 41 -2.36 6.37 1.11
CA LEU A 41 -2.61 5.43 2.21
C LEU A 41 -2.92 6.15 3.53
N LYS A 42 -2.33 7.31 3.81
CA LYS A 42 -2.67 8.11 5.00
C LYS A 42 -4.11 8.62 4.95
N GLU A 43 -4.62 8.94 3.76
CA GLU A 43 -6.01 9.37 3.58
C GLU A 43 -6.99 8.19 3.66
N LEU A 44 -6.66 7.06 3.02
CA LEU A 44 -7.55 5.88 2.96
C LEU A 44 -7.53 5.02 4.22
N ARG A 45 -6.38 4.95 4.91
CA ARG A 45 -6.11 4.08 6.07
C ARG A 45 -5.26 4.81 7.12
N PRO A 46 -5.77 5.92 7.71
CA PRO A 46 -5.03 6.70 8.69
C PRO A 46 -4.56 5.88 9.90
N GLU A 47 -5.31 4.84 10.29
CA GLU A 47 -5.01 3.94 11.40
C GLU A 47 -3.72 3.12 11.21
N TRP A 48 -3.23 2.95 9.97
CA TRP A 48 -1.97 2.25 9.69
C TRP A 48 -0.72 3.07 10.04
N PHE A 49 -0.90 4.37 10.29
CA PHE A 49 0.18 5.34 10.53
C PHE A 49 0.19 5.90 11.95
N LYS A 50 -0.60 5.30 12.84
CA LYS A 50 -0.51 5.55 14.28
C LYS A 50 0.69 4.81 14.89
#